data_AF-A0A965Q908-F1
#
_entry.id   AF-A0A965Q908-F1
#
_cell.length_a   1.000
_cell.length_b   1.000
_cell.length_c   1.000
_cell.angle_alpha   90.00
_cell.angle_beta   90.00
_cell.angle_gamma   90.00
#
_symmetry.space_group_name_H-M   'P 1'
#
loop_
_entity.id
_entity.type
_entity.pdbx_description
1 polymer ?
#
loop_
_entity_poly.entity_id
_entity_poly.type
_entity_poly.pdbx_seq_one_letter_code
_entity_poly.pdbx_strand_id
1 'polypeptide(L)'
;MNKDDTKKDTQSITYRDAGVDIEAGDQLVERIKPFAKKTMRAEVLGGIGGFGSLFEVPKKYKEPVLVSGTDGVGTKLKLAFELNKHDTVGIDLVAMSVNDILVQGAEPLFFLDYFA
;
A
#
# COMPACT_ATOMS: atom_id res chain seq x y z
N MET A 1 -6.25 -60.43 4.19
CA MET A 1 -6.29 -59.36 5.21
C MET A 1 -5.01 -58.55 5.04
N ASN A 2 -4.99 -57.58 4.13
CA ASN A 2 -3.86 -56.67 3.95
C ASN A 2 -4.37 -55.26 4.18
N LYS A 3 -3.88 -54.67 5.27
CA LYS A 3 -4.03 -53.26 5.62
C LYS A 3 -2.96 -52.49 4.85
N ASP A 4 -3.34 -51.77 3.81
CA ASP A 4 -2.51 -50.71 3.23
C ASP A 4 -3.25 -49.38 3.38
N ASP A 5 -3.20 -48.86 4.61
CA ASP A 5 -3.45 -47.45 4.90
C ASP A 5 -2.27 -46.63 4.34
N THR A 6 -2.34 -46.26 3.07
CA THR A 6 -1.39 -45.30 2.49
C THR A 6 -1.85 -43.89 2.84
N LYS A 7 -1.13 -43.29 3.80
CA LYS A 7 -1.22 -41.91 4.24
C LYS A 7 -1.38 -40.95 3.06
N LYS A 8 -2.51 -40.24 3.00
CA LYS A 8 -2.61 -39.00 2.21
C LYS A 8 -1.71 -37.96 2.86
N ASP A 9 -0.62 -37.59 2.20
CA ASP A 9 0.13 -36.37 2.49
C ASP A 9 -0.80 -35.18 2.26
N THR A 10 -1.47 -34.71 3.31
CA THR A 10 -2.05 -33.37 3.34
C THR A 10 -0.91 -32.39 3.53
N GLN A 11 -0.22 -32.03 2.44
CA GLN A 11 0.66 -30.88 2.42
C GLN A 11 -0.18 -29.67 2.83
N SER A 12 0.03 -29.18 4.05
CA SER A 12 -0.69 -28.02 4.58
C SER A 12 -0.17 -26.78 3.87
N ILE A 13 -0.98 -26.18 3.00
CA ILE A 13 -0.69 -24.87 2.42
C ILE A 13 -0.61 -23.84 3.56
N THR A 14 0.52 -23.16 3.69
CA THR A 14 0.69 -22.07 4.65
C THR A 14 0.29 -20.74 4.00
N TYR A 15 -0.05 -19.74 4.82
CA TYR A 15 -0.33 -18.39 4.31
C TYR A 15 0.89 -17.77 3.59
N ARG A 16 2.10 -18.22 3.97
CA ARG A 16 3.37 -17.88 3.31
C ARG A 16 3.47 -18.50 1.92
N ASP A 17 2.94 -19.71 1.70
CA ASP A 17 2.91 -20.35 0.38
C ASP A 17 1.97 -19.63 -0.59
N ALA A 18 1.01 -18.84 -0.08
CA ALA A 18 0.20 -17.92 -0.87
C ALA A 18 0.92 -16.58 -1.18
N GLY A 19 2.20 -16.45 -0.83
CA GLY A 19 3.02 -15.26 -1.06
C GLY A 19 2.96 -14.22 0.06
N VAL A 20 2.33 -14.52 1.21
CA VAL A 20 2.17 -13.56 2.30
C VAL A 20 3.13 -13.85 3.45
N ASP A 21 4.18 -13.04 3.55
CA ASP A 21 5.12 -13.04 4.67
C ASP A 21 4.71 -11.98 5.70
N ILE A 22 3.97 -12.40 6.72
CA ILE A 22 3.44 -11.51 7.77
C ILE A 22 4.57 -10.83 8.54
N GLU A 23 5.66 -11.55 8.86
CA GLU A 23 6.79 -10.99 9.61
C GLU A 23 7.51 -9.91 8.80
N ALA A 24 7.70 -10.14 7.49
CA ALA A 24 8.29 -9.14 6.60
C ALA A 24 7.38 -7.90 6.48
N GLY A 25 6.07 -8.10 6.42
CA GLY A 25 5.08 -7.03 6.44
C GLY A 25 5.16 -6.18 7.71
N ASP A 26 5.16 -6.82 8.88
CA ASP A 26 5.24 -6.14 10.17
C ASP A 26 6.56 -5.36 10.33
N GLN A 27 7.68 -5.96 9.94
CA GLN A 27 8.99 -5.29 9.95
C GLN A 27 9.02 -4.07 9.02
N LEU A 28 8.42 -4.18 7.82
CA LEU A 28 8.30 -3.05 6.91
C LEU A 28 7.47 -1.93 7.54
N VAL A 29 6.31 -2.28 8.12
CA VAL A 29 5.43 -1.33 8.81
C VAL A 29 6.19 -0.57 9.90
N GLU A 30 6.95 -1.26 10.77
CA GLU A 30 7.75 -0.59 11.81
C GLU A 30 8.79 0.37 11.22
N ARG A 31 9.43 0.00 10.11
CA ARG A 31 10.44 0.85 9.46
C ARG A 31 9.84 2.10 8.81
N ILE A 32 8.63 2.00 8.24
CA ILE A 32 7.99 3.12 7.53
C ILE A 32 7.16 4.03 8.46
N LYS A 33 6.74 3.54 9.62
CA LYS A 33 5.93 4.30 10.61
C LYS A 33 6.43 5.74 10.85
N PRO A 34 7.73 6.01 11.07
CA PRO A 34 8.21 7.37 11.28
C PRO A 34 8.07 8.28 10.06
N PHE A 35 8.13 7.73 8.85
CA PHE A 35 7.96 8.48 7.60
C PHE A 35 6.49 8.79 7.35
N ALA A 36 5.62 7.79 7.47
CA ALA A 36 4.19 7.98 7.33
C ALA A 36 3.60 8.91 8.41
N LYS A 37 4.13 8.91 9.63
CA LYS A 37 3.72 9.85 10.67
C LYS A 37 3.89 11.31 10.25
N LYS A 38 4.88 11.63 9.41
CA LYS A 38 5.12 12.99 8.91
C LYS A 38 4.09 13.45 7.88
N THR A 39 3.31 12.54 7.30
CA THR A 39 2.27 12.84 6.31
C THR A 39 0.87 12.89 6.94
N MET A 40 0.77 12.76 8.26
CA MET A 40 -0.51 12.74 8.97
C MET A 40 -1.21 14.10 8.87
N ARG A 41 -2.53 14.04 8.66
CA ARG A 41 -3.43 15.18 8.75
C ARG A 41 -4.36 15.03 9.95
N ALA A 42 -5.00 16.12 10.36
CA ALA A 42 -5.92 16.11 11.50
C ALA A 42 -7.13 15.20 11.29
N GLU A 43 -7.50 14.97 10.03
CA GLU A 43 -8.62 14.13 9.63
C GLU A 43 -8.32 12.62 9.66
N VAL A 44 -7.06 12.20 9.87
CA VAL A 44 -6.70 10.78 9.95
C VAL A 44 -7.19 10.21 11.29
N LEU A 45 -8.04 9.19 11.22
CA LEU A 45 -8.59 8.50 12.39
C LEU A 45 -7.83 7.19 12.61
N GLY A 46 -6.75 7.27 13.39
CA GLY A 46 -5.87 6.14 13.70
C GLY A 46 -4.48 6.26 13.09
N GLY A 47 -3.78 5.13 12.94
CA GLY A 47 -2.44 5.07 12.36
C GLY A 47 -2.18 3.76 11.64
N ILE A 48 -0.96 3.56 11.17
CA ILE A 48 -0.56 2.38 10.39
C ILE A 48 -0.38 1.15 11.30
N GLY A 49 -0.82 -0.02 10.82
CA GLY A 49 -0.68 -1.32 11.49
C GLY A 49 -1.99 -2.02 11.86
N GLY A 50 -3.14 -1.36 11.62
CA GLY A 50 -4.46 -2.01 11.67
C GLY A 50 -4.89 -2.57 10.30
N PHE A 51 -6.05 -3.24 10.26
CA PHE A 51 -6.64 -3.77 9.01
C PHE A 51 -6.86 -2.69 7.94
N GLY A 52 -7.17 -1.46 8.37
CA GLY A 52 -7.31 -0.30 7.51
C GLY A 52 -7.18 0.99 8.32
N SER A 53 -6.83 2.07 7.63
CA SER A 53 -6.85 3.42 8.19
C SER A 53 -8.15 4.12 7.80
N LEU A 54 -8.61 5.04 8.65
CA LEU A 54 -9.84 5.80 8.44
C LEU A 54 -9.50 7.28 8.26
N PHE A 55 -10.31 8.00 7.48
CA PHE A 55 -10.12 9.43 7.21
C PHE A 55 -11.48 10.15 7.25
N GLU A 56 -11.60 11.19 8.08
CA GLU A 56 -12.80 12.03 8.14
C GLU A 56 -12.87 12.99 6.95
N VAL A 57 -14.01 13.09 6.28
CA VAL A 57 -14.17 14.06 5.19
C VAL A 57 -14.10 15.49 5.75
N PRO A 58 -13.23 16.39 5.23
CA PRO A 58 -13.07 17.72 5.80
C PRO A 58 -14.37 18.52 5.79
N LYS A 59 -14.73 19.10 6.95
CA LYS A 59 -16.00 19.83 7.16
C LYS A 59 -16.18 21.10 6.31
N LYS A 60 -15.13 21.55 5.61
CA LYS A 60 -15.18 22.70 4.70
C LYS A 60 -16.00 22.45 3.44
N TYR A 61 -16.23 21.18 3.08
CA TYR A 61 -17.02 20.82 1.90
C TYR A 61 -18.50 20.63 2.28
N LYS A 62 -19.40 21.30 1.56
CA LYS A 62 -20.86 21.19 1.79
C LYS A 62 -21.45 19.92 1.15
N GLU A 63 -21.07 19.66 -0.09
CA GLU A 63 -21.54 18.51 -0.88
C GLU A 63 -20.30 17.83 -1.50
N PRO A 64 -19.52 17.09 -0.70
CA PRO A 64 -18.25 16.54 -1.15
C PRO A 64 -18.45 15.47 -2.22
N VAL A 65 -17.64 15.54 -3.28
CA VAL A 65 -17.48 14.48 -4.28
C VAL A 65 -16.09 13.89 -4.11
N LEU A 66 -16.00 12.56 -4.04
CA LEU A 66 -14.73 11.85 -3.93
C LEU A 66 -14.20 11.52 -5.32
N VAL A 67 -12.97 11.96 -5.59
CA VAL A 67 -12.21 11.59 -6.78
C VAL A 67 -11.13 10.59 -6.34
N SER A 68 -11.05 9.45 -7.02
CA SER A 68 -10.02 8.43 -6.77
C SER A 68 -9.26 8.16 -8.06
N GLY A 69 -7.99 7.77 -7.91
CA GLY A 69 -7.10 7.44 -9.00
C GLY A 69 -6.06 6.44 -8.53
N THR A 70 -5.50 5.70 -9.48
CA THR A 70 -4.41 4.76 -9.25
C THR A 70 -3.49 4.80 -10.46
N ASP A 71 -2.19 4.85 -10.23
CA ASP A 71 -1.18 4.82 -11.29
C ASP A 71 0.09 4.12 -10.79
N GLY A 72 1.01 3.83 -11.70
CA GLY A 72 2.31 3.26 -11.40
C GLY A 72 3.45 4.12 -11.94
N VAL A 73 4.66 3.86 -11.44
CA VAL A 73 5.89 4.49 -11.95
C VAL A 73 6.22 4.01 -13.38
N GLY A 74 5.77 2.81 -13.74
CA GLY A 74 5.97 2.21 -15.05
C GLY A 74 7.42 1.80 -15.33
N THR A 75 7.82 1.82 -16.60
CA THR A 75 9.13 1.33 -17.06
C THR A 75 10.31 2.13 -16.55
N LYS A 76 10.10 3.32 -15.98
CA LYS A 76 11.14 4.10 -15.28
C LYS A 76 11.78 3.33 -14.12
N LEU A 77 11.07 2.37 -13.53
CA LEU A 77 11.64 1.48 -12.50
C LEU A 77 12.84 0.67 -13.01
N LYS A 78 12.89 0.32 -14.31
CA LYS A 78 14.05 -0.38 -14.89
C LYS A 78 15.34 0.43 -14.71
N LEU A 79 15.27 1.74 -14.97
CA LEU A 79 16.41 2.64 -14.78
C LEU A 79 16.76 2.79 -13.29
N ALA A 80 15.75 2.84 -12.41
CA ALA A 80 15.98 2.89 -10.96
C ALA A 80 16.75 1.65 -10.46
N PHE A 81 16.45 0.45 -10.99
CA PHE A 81 17.19 -0.78 -10.70
C PHE A 81 18.60 -0.75 -11.30
N GLU A 82 18.75 -0.38 -12.57
CA GLU A 82 20.06 -0.30 -13.24
C GLU A 82 21.02 0.67 -12.53
N LEU A 83 20.50 1.78 -12.00
CA LEU A 83 21.27 2.80 -11.30
C LEU A 83 21.34 2.57 -9.78
N ASN A 84 20.69 1.52 -9.25
CA ASN A 84 20.54 1.25 -7.82
C ASN A 84 20.08 2.48 -7.02
N LYS A 85 19.08 3.21 -7.54
CA LYS A 85 18.57 4.47 -6.98
C LYS A 85 17.04 4.42 -6.82
N HIS A 86 16.58 4.27 -5.59
CA HIS A 86 15.16 4.06 -5.25
C HIS A 86 14.56 5.17 -4.37
N ASP A 87 15.36 6.13 -3.94
CA ASP A 87 14.97 7.20 -3.01
C ASP A 87 13.97 8.20 -3.60
N THR A 88 13.85 8.26 -4.94
CA THR A 88 12.95 9.20 -5.62
C THR A 88 11.76 8.55 -6.33
N VAL A 89 11.73 7.23 -6.54
CA VAL A 89 10.66 6.60 -7.33
C VAL A 89 9.29 6.67 -6.64
N GLY A 90 9.26 6.74 -5.31
CA GLY A 90 8.02 6.98 -4.57
C GLY A 90 7.44 8.38 -4.80
N ILE A 91 8.29 9.38 -5.11
CA ILE A 91 7.83 10.72 -5.48
C ILE A 91 7.16 10.68 -6.85
N ASP A 92 7.76 9.97 -7.80
CA ASP A 92 7.17 9.78 -9.14
C ASP A 92 5.80 9.09 -9.04
N LEU A 93 5.68 8.04 -8.21
CA LEU A 93 4.43 7.30 -7.98
C LEU A 93 3.31 8.24 -7.51
N VAL A 94 3.58 9.01 -6.44
CA VAL A 94 2.59 9.94 -5.89
C VAL A 94 2.23 11.01 -6.92
N ALA A 95 3.23 11.56 -7.64
CA ALA A 95 3.01 12.62 -8.60
C ALA A 95 2.11 12.19 -9.77
N MET A 96 2.27 10.98 -10.29
CA MET A 96 1.43 10.44 -11.36
C MET A 96 -0.05 10.38 -10.92
N SER A 97 -0.32 9.76 -9.78
CA SER A 97 -1.69 9.63 -9.27
C SER A 97 -2.30 10.96 -8.82
N VAL A 98 -1.54 11.84 -8.16
CA VAL A 98 -2.06 13.12 -7.62
C VAL A 98 -2.34 14.12 -8.74
N ASN A 99 -1.46 14.23 -9.74
CA ASN A 99 -1.66 15.20 -10.82
C ASN A 99 -2.95 14.94 -11.60
N ASP A 100 -3.34 13.68 -11.78
CA ASP A 100 -4.57 13.29 -12.48
C ASP A 100 -5.87 13.68 -11.76
N ILE A 101 -5.84 13.85 -10.44
CA ILE A 101 -7.01 14.33 -9.70
C ILE A 101 -7.03 15.86 -9.60
N LEU A 102 -5.85 16.50 -9.63
CA LEU A 102 -5.74 17.96 -9.59
C LEU A 102 -6.37 18.62 -10.81
N VAL A 103 -6.34 18.00 -11.98
CA VAL A 103 -6.97 18.55 -13.21
C VAL A 103 -8.50 18.67 -13.10
N GLN A 104 -9.12 17.92 -12.18
CA GLN A 104 -10.55 18.01 -11.87
C GLN A 104 -10.85 19.03 -10.75
N GLY A 105 -9.82 19.67 -10.20
CA GLY A 105 -9.93 20.58 -9.05
C GLY A 105 -10.05 19.87 -7.70
N ALA A 106 -9.74 18.57 -7.61
CA ALA A 106 -9.82 17.82 -6.36
C ALA A 106 -8.65 18.16 -5.41
N GLU A 107 -8.91 18.13 -4.10
CA GLU A 107 -7.85 18.19 -3.08
C GLU A 107 -7.38 16.76 -2.73
N PRO A 108 -6.06 16.46 -2.80
CA PRO A 108 -5.55 15.19 -2.31
C PRO A 108 -5.73 15.05 -0.79
N LEU A 109 -6.37 13.96 -0.36
CA LEU A 109 -6.71 13.72 1.05
C LEU A 109 -5.77 12.71 1.72
N PHE A 110 -5.63 11.53 1.12
CA PHE A 110 -4.79 10.43 1.60
C PHE A 110 -4.22 9.65 0.40
N PHE A 111 -3.22 8.81 0.64
CA PHE A 111 -2.58 7.99 -0.39
C PHE A 111 -2.34 6.58 0.15
N LEU A 112 -2.54 5.57 -0.70
CA LEU A 112 -2.19 4.17 -0.41
C LEU A 112 -1.28 3.68 -1.53
N ASP A 113 -0.30 2.85 -1.17
CA ASP A 113 0.60 2.20 -2.10
C ASP A 113 0.48 0.67 -2.03
N TYR A 114 0.96 0.02 -3.08
CA TYR A 114 1.10 -1.42 -3.16
C TYR A 114 2.50 -1.77 -3.67
N PHE A 115 3.22 -2.58 -2.90
CA PHE A 115 4.59 -3.02 -3.20
C PHE A 115 4.60 -4.54 -3.41
N ALA A 116 5.18 -4.99 -4.54
CA ALA A 116 5.28 -6.39 -4.94
C ALA A 116 6.57 -6.67 -5.72
#